data_AF-X0XUA7-F1
#
_entry.id   AF-X0XUA7-F1
#
_cell.length_a   1.000
_cell.length_b   1.000
_cell.length_c   1.000
_cell.angle_alpha   90.00
_cell.angle_beta   90.00
_cell.angle_gamma   90.00
#
_symmetry.space_group_name_H-M   'P 1'
#
loop_
_entity.id
_entity.type
_entity.pdbx_description
1 polymer ?
#
loop_
_entity_poly.entity_id
_entity_poly.type
_entity_poly.pdbx_seq_one_letter_code
_entity_poly.pdbx_strand_id
1 'polypeptide(L)'
;AVLGPGAGGFLLPPFNEFLIRLWGWRFTWVFACIVLWLVVIPLVAVFIRSRPSEMGLSVDGIAPGEKDGEPTTAVASGLPVLRAVTSWTFWLLAVTFVLQFTGASALNFHLVPFAEQEAGFTSQQAAFYFGLTIGFSMLGNVLAGWLADRMRPQVVLALTGLLMACGPAALELFIVRLGLRDVNLLLLHAVIYGIGFGGNVTIAPVLIGRCFGELNFARI
;
A
#
# COMPACT_ATOMS: atom_id res chain seq x y z
N ALA A 1 -1.79 -12.00 -1.88
CA ALA A 1 -2.43 -11.08 -2.84
C ALA A 1 -1.83 -9.65 -2.86
N VAL A 2 -0.73 -9.34 -2.13
CA VAL A 2 -0.27 -7.95 -1.90
C VAL A 2 0.77 -7.43 -2.92
N LEU A 3 1.30 -8.29 -3.80
CA LEU A 3 2.30 -7.90 -4.80
C LEU A 3 1.71 -7.13 -6.00
N GLY A 4 0.42 -7.28 -6.29
CA GLY A 4 -0.25 -6.67 -7.45
C GLY A 4 -0.23 -5.14 -7.47
N PRO A 5 -0.64 -4.46 -6.37
CA PRO A 5 -0.59 -3.00 -6.28
C PRO A 5 0.81 -2.43 -6.49
N GLY A 6 1.83 -3.09 -5.93
CA GLY A 6 3.21 -2.66 -6.05
C GLY A 6 3.77 -2.80 -7.48
N ALA A 7 3.51 -3.93 -8.14
CA ALA A 7 3.98 -4.16 -9.52
C ALA A 7 3.34 -3.19 -10.52
N GLY A 8 2.04 -2.93 -10.36
CA GLY A 8 1.35 -1.90 -11.12
C GLY A 8 1.93 -0.51 -10.86
N GLY A 9 2.14 -0.15 -9.60
CA GLY A 9 2.68 1.16 -9.21
C GLY A 9 4.08 1.46 -9.72
N PHE A 10 4.95 0.46 -9.88
CA PHE A 10 6.30 0.66 -10.42
C PHE A 10 6.34 0.71 -11.96
N LEU A 11 5.57 -0.14 -12.63
CA LEU A 11 5.63 -0.27 -14.10
C LEU A 11 4.71 0.72 -14.83
N LEU A 12 3.54 1.01 -14.27
CA LEU A 12 2.54 1.84 -14.96
C LEU A 12 2.98 3.30 -15.13
N PRO A 13 3.57 4.00 -14.14
CA PRO A 13 3.95 5.40 -14.31
C PRO A 13 4.94 5.66 -15.47
N PRO A 14 6.10 4.96 -15.58
CA PRO A 14 7.03 5.19 -16.68
C PRO A 14 6.44 4.76 -18.04
N PHE A 15 5.64 3.68 -18.07
CA PHE A 15 4.95 3.26 -19.29
C PHE A 15 3.90 4.28 -19.74
N ASN A 16 3.14 4.83 -18.80
CA ASN A 16 2.13 5.84 -19.06
C ASN A 16 2.75 7.14 -19.57
N GLU A 17 3.85 7.60 -18.96
CA GLU A 17 4.62 8.76 -19.43
C GLU A 17 5.17 8.54 -20.85
N PHE A 18 5.69 7.35 -21.15
CA PHE A 18 6.14 6.99 -22.50
C PHE A 18 5.01 7.08 -23.53
N LEU A 19 3.82 6.57 -23.20
CA LEU A 19 2.65 6.66 -24.07
C LEU A 19 2.17 8.11 -24.24
N ILE A 20 2.17 8.91 -23.17
CA ILE A 20 1.82 10.34 -23.23
C ILE A 20 2.75 11.07 -24.18
N ARG A 21 4.05 10.77 -24.19
CA ARG A 21 5.01 11.39 -25.12
C ARG A 21 4.79 11.00 -26.57
N LEU A 22 4.38 9.75 -26.83
CA LEU A 22 4.14 9.25 -28.19
C LEU A 22 2.82 9.74 -28.78
N TRP A 23 1.74 9.66 -28.00
CA TRP A 23 0.37 9.82 -28.51
C TRP A 23 -0.40 10.96 -27.86
N GLY A 24 0.18 11.64 -26.87
CA GLY A 24 -0.49 12.68 -26.09
C GLY A 24 -1.43 12.11 -25.04
N TRP A 25 -1.70 12.91 -24.00
CA TRP A 25 -2.43 12.45 -22.81
C TRP A 25 -3.84 11.93 -23.12
N ARG A 26 -4.58 12.54 -24.06
CA ARG A 26 -5.96 12.13 -24.39
C ARG A 26 -6.01 10.69 -24.89
N PHE A 27 -5.12 10.33 -25.82
CA PHE A 27 -5.08 9.00 -26.40
C PHE A 27 -4.56 7.95 -25.42
N THR A 28 -3.58 8.31 -24.56
CA THR A 28 -3.10 7.41 -23.50
C THR A 28 -4.22 7.01 -22.54
N TRP A 29 -5.06 7.97 -22.11
CA TRP A 29 -6.17 7.65 -21.21
C TRP A 29 -7.24 6.77 -21.87
N VAL A 30 -7.59 7.05 -23.14
CA VAL A 30 -8.53 6.20 -23.89
C VAL A 30 -7.97 4.79 -24.04
N PHE A 31 -6.70 4.64 -24.38
CA PHE A 31 -6.03 3.34 -24.47
C PHE A 31 -6.05 2.59 -23.13
N ALA A 32 -5.73 3.26 -22.02
CA ALA A 32 -5.79 2.66 -20.69
C ALA A 32 -7.20 2.15 -20.33
N CYS A 33 -8.25 2.92 -20.65
CA CYS A 33 -9.63 2.48 -20.46
C CYS A 33 -9.97 1.23 -21.28
N ILE A 34 -9.53 1.16 -22.55
CA ILE A 34 -9.76 0.01 -23.43
C ILE A 34 -9.06 -1.24 -22.87
N VAL A 35 -7.80 -1.14 -22.46
CA VAL A 35 -7.05 -2.26 -21.87
C VAL A 35 -7.74 -2.74 -20.59
N LEU A 36 -8.18 -1.82 -19.74
CA LEU A 36 -8.89 -2.17 -18.52
C LEU A 36 -10.19 -2.94 -18.82
N TRP A 37 -10.98 -2.46 -19.79
CA TRP A 37 -12.25 -3.07 -20.18
C TRP A 37 -12.12 -4.42 -20.90
N LEU A 38 -11.16 -4.54 -21.82
CA LEU A 38 -11.04 -5.71 -22.69
C LEU A 38 -10.09 -6.78 -22.17
N VAL A 39 -9.17 -6.41 -21.28
CA VAL A 39 -8.15 -7.34 -20.77
C VAL A 39 -8.35 -7.57 -19.29
N VAL A 40 -8.27 -6.51 -18.47
CA VAL A 40 -8.26 -6.67 -17.00
C VAL A 40 -9.59 -7.20 -16.47
N ILE A 41 -10.71 -6.59 -16.86
CA ILE A 41 -12.04 -7.03 -16.39
C ILE A 41 -12.35 -8.48 -16.78
N PRO A 42 -12.17 -8.92 -18.04
CA PRO A 42 -12.40 -10.32 -18.42
C PRO A 42 -11.46 -11.29 -17.74
N LEU A 43 -10.17 -10.96 -17.58
CA LEU A 43 -9.21 -11.80 -16.84
C LEU A 43 -9.65 -11.99 -15.40
N VAL A 44 -10.04 -10.91 -14.71
CA VAL A 44 -10.56 -11.00 -13.34
C VAL A 44 -11.82 -11.84 -13.29
N ALA A 45 -12.77 -11.62 -14.21
CA ALA A 45 -14.03 -12.36 -14.24
C ALA A 45 -13.86 -13.87 -14.52
N VAL A 46 -12.86 -14.24 -15.34
CA VAL A 46 -12.61 -15.65 -15.69
C VAL A 46 -11.75 -16.36 -14.66
N PHE A 47 -10.70 -15.71 -14.15
CA PHE A 47 -9.66 -16.36 -13.34
C PHE A 47 -9.79 -16.13 -11.83
N ILE A 48 -10.44 -15.06 -11.38
CA ILE A 48 -10.64 -14.82 -9.95
C ILE A 48 -12.00 -15.39 -9.52
N ARG A 49 -11.96 -16.55 -8.87
CA ARG A 49 -13.12 -17.16 -8.20
C ARG A 49 -13.13 -16.72 -6.74
N SER A 50 -14.20 -16.06 -6.32
CA SER A 50 -14.29 -15.44 -4.99
C SER A 50 -14.71 -16.41 -3.88
N ARG A 51 -15.14 -17.63 -4.23
CA ARG A 51 -15.67 -18.61 -3.27
C ARG A 51 -15.03 -19.99 -3.48
N PRO A 52 -14.52 -20.65 -2.41
CA PRO A 52 -13.99 -22.02 -2.49
C PRO A 52 -14.99 -23.03 -3.06
N SER A 53 -16.28 -22.83 -2.77
CA SER A 53 -17.38 -23.66 -3.26
C SER A 53 -17.51 -23.65 -4.79
N GLU A 54 -17.07 -22.59 -5.46
CA GLU A 54 -17.06 -22.54 -6.93
C GLU A 54 -15.94 -23.39 -7.56
N MET A 55 -14.99 -23.87 -6.76
CA MET A 55 -13.93 -24.78 -7.16
C MET A 55 -14.12 -26.21 -6.64
N GLY A 56 -15.28 -26.50 -6.01
CA GLY A 56 -15.54 -27.80 -5.38
C GLY A 56 -14.63 -28.07 -4.17
N LEU A 57 -14.05 -27.03 -3.58
CA LEU A 57 -13.19 -27.11 -2.40
C LEU A 57 -14.00 -26.69 -1.17
N SER A 58 -13.89 -27.49 -0.10
CA SER A 58 -14.39 -27.12 1.22
C SER A 58 -13.54 -25.98 1.79
N VAL A 59 -14.14 -25.15 2.65
CA VAL A 59 -13.40 -24.13 3.39
C VAL A 59 -12.31 -24.82 4.22
N ASP A 60 -11.05 -24.36 4.10
CA ASP A 60 -9.94 -24.89 4.87
C ASP A 60 -10.24 -24.81 6.37
N GLY A 61 -10.14 -25.95 7.07
CA GLY A 61 -10.43 -26.06 8.50
C GLY A 61 -11.73 -26.80 8.87
N ILE A 62 -12.54 -27.22 7.89
CA ILE A 62 -13.72 -28.07 8.12
C ILE A 62 -13.39 -29.51 7.69
N ALA A 63 -13.68 -30.50 8.55
CA ALA A 63 -13.40 -31.90 8.26
C ALA A 63 -14.28 -32.43 7.10
N PRO A 64 -13.79 -33.35 6.26
CA PRO A 64 -14.56 -33.87 5.13
C PRO A 64 -15.74 -34.71 5.64
N GLY A 65 -16.97 -34.19 5.50
CA GLY A 65 -18.19 -34.88 5.91
C GLY A 65 -19.32 -33.98 6.44
N GLU A 66 -19.06 -32.71 6.74
CA GLU A 66 -20.14 -31.74 6.97
C GLU A 66 -20.75 -31.34 5.62
N LYS A 67 -22.04 -31.62 5.46
CA LYS A 67 -22.81 -31.37 4.22
C LYS A 67 -22.74 -29.88 3.85
N ASP A 68 -22.65 -29.61 2.54
CA ASP A 68 -22.76 -28.31 1.85
C ASP A 68 -24.15 -27.63 2.00
N GLY A 69 -24.77 -27.67 3.18
CA GLY A 69 -26.18 -27.33 3.39
C GLY A 69 -26.47 -26.21 4.37
N GLU A 70 -25.50 -25.78 5.18
CA GLU A 70 -25.64 -24.60 6.02
C GLU A 70 -24.39 -23.76 5.84
N PRO A 71 -24.49 -22.41 5.79
CA PRO A 71 -23.32 -21.60 6.04
C PRO A 71 -22.92 -21.95 7.48
N THR A 72 -21.97 -22.86 7.64
CA THR A 72 -21.12 -22.88 8.82
C THR A 72 -20.40 -21.55 8.73
N THR A 73 -21.07 -20.50 9.21
CA THR A 73 -20.41 -19.37 9.82
C THR A 73 -19.54 -20.05 10.86
N ALA A 74 -18.28 -20.33 10.51
CA ALA A 74 -17.21 -20.11 11.45
C ALA A 74 -17.58 -18.74 12.01
N VAL A 75 -18.19 -18.72 13.20
CA VAL A 75 -18.88 -17.55 13.74
C VAL A 75 -17.81 -16.50 13.68
N ALA A 76 -17.90 -15.60 12.69
CA ALA A 76 -16.82 -14.66 12.47
C ALA A 76 -16.71 -13.96 13.82
N SER A 77 -15.58 -14.11 14.48
CA SER A 77 -15.44 -13.58 15.83
C SER A 77 -14.99 -12.15 15.65
N GLY A 78 -15.69 -11.22 16.30
CA GLY A 78 -15.41 -9.81 16.13
C GLY A 78 -16.29 -8.94 17.00
N LEU A 79 -15.79 -7.77 17.36
CA LEU A 79 -16.55 -6.83 18.16
C LEU A 79 -17.73 -6.28 17.33
N PRO A 80 -18.90 -6.07 17.95
CA PRO A 80 -19.93 -5.22 17.38
C PRO A 80 -19.32 -3.85 17.04
N VAL A 81 -19.60 -3.32 15.84
CA VAL A 81 -19.03 -2.04 15.35
C VAL A 81 -19.13 -0.93 16.41
N LEU A 82 -20.28 -0.82 17.07
CA LEU A 82 -20.52 0.20 18.10
C LEU A 82 -19.55 0.08 19.28
N ARG A 83 -19.17 -1.14 19.69
CA ARG A 83 -18.16 -1.37 20.73
C ARG A 83 -16.74 -1.13 20.23
N ALA A 84 -16.47 -1.42 18.95
CA ALA A 84 -15.17 -1.13 18.33
C ALA A 84 -14.89 0.38 18.31
N VAL A 85 -15.82 1.20 17.81
CA VAL A 85 -15.64 2.66 17.68
C VAL A 85 -15.60 3.40 19.03
N THR A 86 -16.15 2.80 20.09
CA THR A 86 -16.02 3.34 21.46
C THR A 86 -14.73 2.93 22.16
N SER A 87 -13.94 2.02 21.57
CA SER A 87 -12.69 1.55 22.17
C SER A 87 -11.58 2.60 22.04
N TRP A 88 -10.75 2.73 23.08
CA TRP A 88 -9.52 3.51 23.02
C TRP A 88 -8.56 3.02 21.93
N THR A 89 -8.50 1.71 21.70
CA THR A 89 -7.67 1.10 20.64
C THR A 89 -8.08 1.57 19.25
N PHE A 90 -9.38 1.78 19.01
CA PHE A 90 -9.87 2.31 17.73
C PHE A 90 -9.36 3.72 17.49
N TRP A 91 -9.53 4.62 18.46
CA TRP A 91 -9.08 6.01 18.31
C TRP A 91 -7.55 6.12 18.20
N LEU A 92 -6.79 5.30 18.92
CA LEU A 92 -5.34 5.24 18.75
C LEU A 92 -4.94 4.83 17.33
N LEU A 93 -5.56 3.78 16.78
CA LEU A 93 -5.26 3.34 15.42
C LEU A 93 -5.75 4.32 14.37
N ALA A 94 -6.94 4.89 14.55
CA ALA A 94 -7.51 5.89 13.66
C ALA A 94 -6.59 7.12 13.55
N VAL A 95 -6.16 7.71 14.69
CA VAL A 95 -5.24 8.85 14.70
C VAL A 95 -3.90 8.47 14.06
N THR A 96 -3.38 7.29 14.39
CA THR A 96 -2.10 6.79 13.85
C THR A 96 -2.15 6.63 12.33
N PHE A 97 -3.24 6.08 11.79
CA PHE A 97 -3.41 5.94 10.34
C PHE A 97 -3.71 7.29 9.67
N VAL A 98 -4.54 8.14 10.25
CA VAL A 98 -4.81 9.48 9.71
C VAL A 98 -3.52 10.28 9.59
N LEU A 99 -2.67 10.28 10.61
CA LEU A 99 -1.37 10.98 10.56
C LEU A 99 -0.46 10.41 9.47
N GLN A 100 -0.37 9.08 9.37
CA GLN A 100 0.48 8.42 8.38
C GLN A 100 -0.01 8.63 6.94
N PHE A 101 -1.31 8.50 6.69
CA PHE A 101 -1.89 8.74 5.36
C PHE A 101 -1.86 10.20 4.96
N THR A 102 -2.06 11.13 5.92
CA THR A 102 -1.93 12.57 5.66
C THR A 102 -0.50 12.91 5.28
N GLY A 103 0.49 12.44 6.05
CA GLY A 103 1.90 12.65 5.73
C GLY A 103 2.31 12.02 4.39
N ALA A 104 1.81 10.81 4.10
CA ALA A 104 2.06 10.15 2.82
C ALA A 104 1.44 10.89 1.64
N SER A 105 0.21 11.41 1.80
CA SER A 105 -0.45 12.20 0.77
C SER A 105 0.30 13.50 0.50
N ALA A 106 0.71 14.21 1.56
CA ALA A 106 1.51 15.42 1.43
C ALA A 106 2.81 15.16 0.65
N LEU A 107 3.53 14.09 0.97
CA LEU A 107 4.73 13.71 0.21
C LEU A 107 4.42 13.36 -1.24
N ASN A 108 3.33 12.64 -1.50
CA ASN A 108 2.94 12.27 -2.85
C ASN A 108 2.75 13.50 -3.77
N PHE A 109 2.08 14.54 -3.26
CA PHE A 109 1.84 15.76 -4.04
C PHE A 109 3.03 16.73 -4.08
N HIS A 110 3.85 16.77 -3.03
CA HIS A 110 4.88 17.79 -2.88
C HIS A 110 6.31 17.31 -3.18
N LEU A 111 6.57 16.00 -3.29
CA LEU A 111 7.94 15.50 -3.49
C LEU A 111 8.56 15.97 -4.80
N VAL A 112 7.82 15.89 -5.92
CA VAL A 112 8.33 16.33 -7.23
C VAL A 112 8.56 17.84 -7.27
N PRO A 113 7.58 18.70 -6.88
CA PRO A 113 7.81 20.13 -6.77
C PRO A 113 8.98 20.50 -5.84
N PHE A 114 9.11 19.81 -4.70
CA PHE A 114 10.23 20.02 -3.77
C PHE A 114 11.58 19.68 -4.40
N ALA A 115 11.68 18.54 -5.08
CA ALA A 115 12.91 18.11 -5.73
C ALA A 115 13.33 19.07 -6.86
N GLU A 116 12.37 19.63 -7.59
CA GLU A 116 12.67 20.60 -8.65
C GLU A 116 13.03 21.98 -8.09
N GLN A 117 12.21 22.53 -7.18
CA GLN A 117 12.30 23.92 -6.75
C GLN A 117 13.36 24.14 -5.66
N GLU A 118 13.44 23.25 -4.67
CA GLU A 118 14.35 23.41 -3.54
C GLU A 118 15.68 22.70 -3.77
N ALA A 119 15.62 21.48 -4.29
CA ALA A 119 16.80 20.67 -4.52
C ALA A 119 17.47 20.94 -5.89
N GLY A 120 16.76 21.60 -6.82
CA GLY A 120 17.30 22.00 -8.13
C GLY A 120 17.47 20.82 -9.11
N PHE A 121 16.77 19.71 -8.89
CA PHE A 121 16.82 18.56 -9.79
C PHE A 121 15.94 18.77 -11.02
N THR A 122 16.25 18.04 -12.09
CA THR A 122 15.41 18.02 -13.28
C THR A 122 14.11 17.25 -13.02
N SER A 123 13.06 17.58 -13.77
CA SER A 123 11.77 16.88 -13.69
C SER A 123 11.90 15.37 -13.92
N GLN A 124 12.77 14.97 -14.85
CA GLN A 124 13.05 13.56 -15.13
C GLN A 124 13.69 12.85 -13.93
N GLN A 125 14.62 13.50 -13.23
CA GLN A 125 15.23 12.95 -12.01
C GLN A 125 14.19 12.83 -10.90
N ALA A 126 13.40 13.87 -10.65
CA ALA A 126 12.35 13.85 -9.62
C ALA A 126 11.34 12.72 -9.85
N ALA A 127 10.86 12.56 -11.08
CA ALA A 127 9.98 11.46 -11.47
C ALA A 127 10.64 10.08 -11.29
N PHE A 128 11.91 9.95 -11.65
CA PHE A 128 12.66 8.71 -11.46
C PHE A 128 12.79 8.33 -9.98
N TYR A 129 13.10 9.29 -9.09
CA TYR A 129 13.16 9.02 -7.64
C TYR A 129 11.81 8.67 -7.04
N PHE A 130 10.75 9.35 -7.47
CA PHE A 130 9.40 8.98 -7.05
C PHE A 130 9.05 7.55 -7.47
N GLY A 131 9.42 7.16 -8.70
CA GLY A 131 9.29 5.78 -9.18
C GLY A 131 10.10 4.78 -8.35
N LEU A 132 11.33 5.12 -7.97
CA LEU A 132 12.15 4.31 -7.07
C LEU A 132 11.49 4.13 -5.71
N THR A 133 10.94 5.20 -5.12
CA THR A 133 10.20 5.12 -3.85
C THR A 133 9.06 4.10 -3.93
N ILE A 134 8.28 4.11 -5.02
CA ILE A 134 7.23 3.12 -5.24
C ILE A 134 7.82 1.72 -5.42
N GLY A 135 8.92 1.59 -6.16
CA GLY A 135 9.64 0.31 -6.32
C GLY A 135 10.08 -0.29 -4.97
N PHE A 136 10.69 0.52 -4.10
CA PHE A 136 11.09 0.09 -2.76
C PHE A 136 9.90 -0.22 -1.85
N SER A 137 8.72 0.37 -2.08
CA SER A 137 7.50 -0.01 -1.36
C SER A 137 7.09 -1.46 -1.58
N MET A 138 7.41 -2.04 -2.73
CA MET A 138 7.16 -3.46 -3.00
C MET A 138 8.00 -4.35 -2.08
N LEU A 139 9.26 -3.99 -1.89
CA LEU A 139 10.14 -4.68 -0.94
C LEU A 139 9.62 -4.49 0.49
N GLY A 140 9.18 -3.28 0.84
CA GLY A 140 8.52 -3.00 2.12
C GLY A 140 7.31 -3.89 2.40
N ASN A 141 6.44 -4.09 1.40
CA ASN A 141 5.28 -4.97 1.52
C ASN A 141 5.69 -6.41 1.87
N VAL A 142 6.65 -6.97 1.14
CA VAL A 142 7.11 -8.34 1.35
C VAL A 142 7.79 -8.49 2.70
N LEU A 143 8.69 -7.55 3.04
CA LEU A 143 9.41 -7.56 4.32
C LEU A 143 8.44 -7.43 5.50
N ALA A 144 7.47 -6.53 5.43
CA ALA A 144 6.50 -6.34 6.51
C ALA A 144 5.58 -7.56 6.68
N GLY A 145 5.14 -8.19 5.58
CA GLY A 145 4.40 -9.46 5.64
C GLY A 145 5.20 -10.54 6.36
N TRP A 146 6.44 -10.77 5.92
CA TRP A 146 7.37 -11.72 6.55
C TRP A 146 7.65 -11.40 8.03
N LEU A 147 7.70 -10.11 8.38
CA LEU A 147 7.96 -9.65 9.74
C LEU A 147 6.72 -9.79 10.63
N ALA A 148 5.51 -9.61 10.09
CA ALA A 148 4.25 -9.79 10.83
C ALA A 148 3.97 -11.24 11.22
N ASP A 149 4.57 -12.20 10.51
CA ASP A 149 4.50 -13.61 10.85
C ASP A 149 5.42 -13.96 12.04
N ARG A 150 6.51 -13.19 12.25
CA ARG A 150 7.51 -13.45 13.30
C ARG A 150 7.45 -12.49 14.48
N MET A 151 6.89 -11.31 14.29
CA MET A 151 6.87 -10.24 15.29
C MET A 151 5.43 -9.80 15.56
N ARG A 152 5.25 -9.13 16.70
CA ARG A 152 3.98 -8.49 17.04
C ARG A 152 3.64 -7.43 15.99
N PRO A 153 2.45 -7.44 15.36
CA PRO A 153 2.11 -6.48 14.31
C PRO A 153 2.21 -5.01 14.75
N GLN A 154 2.00 -4.71 16.03
CA GLN A 154 2.17 -3.36 16.56
C GLN A 154 3.62 -2.85 16.44
N VAL A 155 4.59 -3.75 16.59
CA VAL A 155 6.02 -3.42 16.44
C VAL A 155 6.35 -3.19 14.97
N VAL A 156 5.81 -4.00 14.06
CA VAL A 156 5.99 -3.81 12.62
C VAL A 156 5.36 -2.49 12.15
N LEU A 157 4.19 -2.13 12.67
CA LEU A 157 3.55 -0.83 12.42
C LEU A 157 4.44 0.34 12.91
N ALA A 158 4.98 0.24 14.12
CA ALA A 158 5.87 1.27 14.65
C ALA A 158 7.16 1.41 13.83
N LEU A 159 7.78 0.30 13.43
CA LEU A 159 8.98 0.31 12.60
C LEU A 159 8.73 0.93 11.23
N THR A 160 7.65 0.53 10.56
CA THR A 160 7.29 1.07 9.23
C THR A 160 6.92 2.54 9.31
N GLY A 161 6.17 2.96 10.33
CA GLY A 161 5.87 4.37 10.58
C GLY A 161 7.13 5.21 10.88
N LEU A 162 8.09 4.67 11.62
CA LEU A 162 9.36 5.34 11.90
C LEU A 162 10.20 5.53 10.63
N LEU A 163 10.25 4.52 9.75
CA LEU A 163 10.86 4.64 8.43
C LEU A 163 10.16 5.72 7.58
N MET A 164 8.83 5.77 7.58
CA MET A 164 8.06 6.81 6.89
C MET A 164 8.35 8.23 7.41
N ALA A 165 8.68 8.39 8.69
CA ALA A 165 9.02 9.68 9.27
C ALA A 165 10.49 10.07 9.03
N CYS A 166 11.43 9.11 9.15
CA CYS A 166 12.86 9.36 9.04
C CYS A 166 13.29 9.77 7.63
N GLY A 167 12.73 9.17 6.59
CA GLY A 167 13.09 9.49 5.20
C GLY A 167 12.87 10.96 4.83
N PRO A 168 11.67 11.52 5.00
CA PRO A 168 11.37 12.93 4.77
C PRO A 168 12.13 13.87 5.72
N ALA A 169 12.24 13.53 7.00
CA ALA A 169 12.96 14.37 7.97
C ALA A 169 14.46 14.48 7.64
N ALA A 170 15.08 13.40 7.19
CA ALA A 170 16.45 13.42 6.70
C ALA A 170 16.57 14.30 5.44
N LEU A 171 15.62 14.16 4.50
CA LEU A 171 15.60 14.95 3.27
C LEU A 171 15.49 16.46 3.54
N GLU A 172 14.57 16.87 4.42
CA GLU A 172 14.42 18.27 4.86
C GLU A 172 15.71 18.78 5.51
N LEU A 173 16.28 18.02 6.44
CA LEU A 173 17.50 18.41 7.14
C LEU A 173 18.68 18.60 6.18
N PHE A 174 18.95 17.65 5.30
CA PHE A 174 20.13 17.68 4.46
C PHE A 174 20.00 18.65 3.27
N ILE A 175 18.84 18.67 2.60
CA ILE A 175 18.66 19.53 1.41
C ILE A 175 18.37 20.98 1.81
N VAL A 176 17.43 21.19 2.74
CA VAL A 176 16.95 22.54 3.06
C VAL A 176 17.87 23.21 4.08
N ARG A 177 18.16 22.53 5.20
CA ARG A 177 18.90 23.16 6.30
C ARG A 177 20.41 23.15 6.09
N LEU A 178 20.95 22.11 5.48
CA LEU A 178 22.39 21.97 5.22
C LEU A 178 22.79 22.33 3.78
N GLY A 179 21.83 22.51 2.87
CA GLY A 179 22.12 22.88 1.48
C GLY A 179 22.82 21.79 0.66
N LEU A 180 22.83 20.53 1.14
CA LEU A 180 23.49 19.42 0.46
C LEU A 180 22.60 18.89 -0.67
N ARG A 181 22.99 19.18 -1.91
CA ARG A 181 22.29 18.73 -3.12
C ARG A 181 22.94 17.47 -3.70
N ASP A 182 22.91 16.39 -2.92
CA ASP A 182 23.40 15.09 -3.35
C ASP A 182 22.24 14.18 -3.77
N VAL A 183 22.34 13.63 -4.97
CA VAL A 183 21.47 12.58 -5.53
C VAL A 183 21.35 11.38 -4.59
N ASN A 184 22.43 11.03 -3.89
CA ASN A 184 22.43 9.90 -2.96
C ASN A 184 21.45 10.07 -1.80
N LEU A 185 21.15 11.32 -1.40
CA LEU A 185 20.17 11.61 -0.35
C LEU A 185 18.75 11.31 -0.81
N LEU A 186 18.43 11.57 -2.07
CA LEU A 186 17.15 11.20 -2.66
C LEU A 186 16.99 9.69 -2.78
N LEU A 187 18.07 9.00 -3.13
CA LEU A 187 18.07 7.53 -3.16
C LEU A 187 17.84 6.96 -1.75
N LEU A 188 18.57 7.45 -0.76
CA LEU A 188 18.42 7.03 0.64
C LEU A 188 16.99 7.28 1.15
N HIS A 189 16.43 8.45 0.85
CA HIS A 189 15.03 8.76 1.12
C HIS A 189 14.10 7.74 0.46
N ALA A 190 14.28 7.47 -0.84
CA ALA A 190 13.43 6.56 -1.60
C ALA A 190 13.44 5.13 -1.01
N VAL A 191 14.62 4.65 -0.57
CA VAL A 191 14.73 3.34 0.09
C VAL A 191 13.99 3.35 1.44
N ILE A 192 14.33 4.29 2.32
CA ILE A 192 13.81 4.32 3.69
C ILE A 192 12.29 4.54 3.68
N TYR A 193 11.84 5.60 3.00
CA TYR A 193 10.43 5.95 2.94
C TYR A 193 9.63 4.91 2.16
N GLY A 194 10.16 4.42 1.03
CA GLY A 194 9.49 3.40 0.21
C GLY A 194 9.20 2.14 1.02
N ILE A 195 10.23 1.56 1.66
CA ILE A 195 10.08 0.37 2.52
C ILE A 195 9.07 0.61 3.64
N GLY A 196 9.14 1.77 4.31
CA GLY A 196 8.20 2.15 5.36
C GLY A 196 6.77 2.23 4.85
N PHE A 197 6.54 2.93 3.73
CA PHE A 197 5.22 3.13 3.14
C PHE A 197 4.56 1.82 2.73
N GLY A 198 5.27 0.95 2.00
CA GLY A 198 4.73 -0.35 1.62
C GLY A 198 4.43 -1.21 2.85
N GLY A 199 5.38 -1.30 3.77
CA GLY A 199 5.16 -2.07 4.98
C GLY A 199 3.94 -1.62 5.77
N ASN A 200 3.69 -0.31 5.82
CA ASN A 200 2.53 0.25 6.49
C ASN A 200 1.20 -0.18 5.85
N VAL A 201 1.11 -0.10 4.52
CA VAL A 201 -0.08 -0.50 3.74
C VAL A 201 -0.38 -1.98 3.96
N THR A 202 0.65 -2.82 4.12
CA THR A 202 0.48 -4.26 4.35
C THR A 202 0.01 -4.58 5.77
N ILE A 203 0.49 -3.86 6.79
CA ILE A 203 0.19 -4.16 8.20
C ILE A 203 -1.13 -3.57 8.69
N ALA A 204 -1.56 -2.44 8.14
CA ALA A 204 -2.82 -1.80 8.53
C ALA A 204 -4.03 -2.78 8.57
N PRO A 205 -4.34 -3.56 7.51
CA PRO A 205 -5.44 -4.51 7.54
C PRO A 205 -5.22 -5.66 8.54
N VAL A 206 -3.98 -6.13 8.71
CA VAL A 206 -3.66 -7.20 9.67
C VAL A 206 -3.96 -6.74 11.10
N LEU A 207 -3.65 -5.49 11.43
CA LEU A 207 -3.86 -4.94 12.76
C LEU A 207 -5.35 -4.73 13.06
N ILE A 208 -6.10 -4.20 12.08
CA ILE A 208 -7.56 -4.01 12.20
C ILE A 208 -8.24 -5.38 12.42
N GLY A 209 -7.87 -6.40 11.62
CA GLY A 209 -8.40 -7.76 11.76
C GLY A 209 -8.10 -8.38 13.12
N ARG A 210 -6.89 -8.20 13.66
CA ARG A 210 -6.53 -8.72 14.99
C ARG A 210 -7.17 -7.95 16.15
N CYS A 211 -7.40 -6.65 16.02
CA CYS A 211 -7.97 -5.83 17.09
C CYS A 211 -9.50 -5.93 17.17
N PHE A 212 -10.18 -6.06 16.04
CA PHE A 212 -11.65 -5.98 15.97
C PHE A 212 -12.32 -7.24 15.44
N GLY A 213 -11.56 -8.20 14.92
CA GLY A 213 -12.04 -9.45 14.34
C GLY A 213 -12.55 -9.29 12.90
N GLU A 214 -12.88 -10.42 12.27
CA GLU A 214 -13.22 -10.47 10.83
C GLU A 214 -14.70 -10.14 10.56
N LEU A 215 -15.54 -10.23 11.59
CA LEU A 215 -17.01 -10.10 11.52
C LEU A 215 -17.49 -8.78 10.90
N ASN A 216 -16.78 -7.68 11.18
CA ASN A 216 -17.11 -6.34 10.69
C ASN A 216 -15.93 -5.64 10.00
N PHE A 217 -14.96 -6.40 9.48
CA PHE A 217 -13.72 -5.86 8.92
C PHE A 217 -13.94 -4.77 7.84
N ALA A 218 -14.97 -4.92 7.00
CA ALA A 218 -15.28 -3.94 5.95
C ALA A 218 -16.00 -2.66 6.45
N ARG A 219 -16.49 -2.64 7.70
CA ARG A 219 -17.22 -1.51 8.30
C ARG A 219 -16.37 -0.70 9.28
N ILE A 220 -15.19 -1.19 9.66
CA ILE A 220 -14.25 -0.57 10.60
C ILE A 220 -13.06 -0.06 9.81
#